data_AF-A0A1B8ZRK8-F1
#
_entry.id   AF-A0A1B8ZRK8-F1
#
_cell.length_a   1.000
_cell.length_b   1.000
_cell.length_c   1.000
_cell.angle_alpha   90.00
_cell.angle_beta   90.00
_cell.angle_gamma   90.00
#
_symmetry.space_group_name_H-M   'P 1'
#
loop_
_entity.id
_entity.type
_entity.pdbx_description
1 polymer ?
#
loop_
_entity_poly.entity_id
_entity_poly.type
_entity_poly.pdbx_seq_one_letter_code
_entity_poly.pdbx_strand_id
1 'polypeptide(L)'
;MMILFSCKSQNNTSVMQFIKTYIDDSKNNPAINDRENILIVGSKKEEKDYWVYVYLINPKYMSGFKYTNVYLLDKYKTIVDESLDKSFLESIFKKLKKLPFQDFNLAKYPYNYNPNMWRIVFNNENEVILISPQEKAETIKNILEKKGVKFSKDYEE
;
A
#
# COMPACT_ATOMS: atom_id res chain seq x y z
N MET A 1 7.91 -21.60 -3.75
CA MET A 1 7.33 -22.49 -4.79
C MET A 1 6.28 -21.69 -5.56
N MET A 2 6.08 -21.96 -6.86
CA MET A 2 5.29 -21.12 -7.78
C MET A 2 4.13 -21.93 -8.37
N ILE A 3 2.88 -21.46 -8.28
CA ILE A 3 1.66 -22.04 -8.89
C ILE A 3 0.72 -20.88 -9.32
N LEU A 4 -0.11 -21.06 -10.36
CA LEU A 4 -0.76 -20.00 -11.16
C LEU A 4 -2.34 -19.89 -11.11
N PHE A 5 -2.89 -18.81 -11.71
CA PHE A 5 -4.27 -18.46 -12.22
C PHE A 5 -5.47 -18.04 -11.30
N SER A 6 -6.40 -17.09 -11.60
CA SER A 6 -6.45 -15.83 -12.42
C SER A 6 -7.77 -14.96 -12.25
N CYS A 7 -7.67 -13.60 -12.21
CA CYS A 7 -8.54 -12.49 -12.71
C CYS A 7 -9.64 -11.69 -11.91
N LYS A 8 -9.50 -10.34 -11.95
CA LYS A 8 -10.49 -9.23 -12.18
C LYS A 8 -11.82 -9.17 -11.38
N SER A 9 -11.81 -8.51 -10.21
CA SER A 9 -12.68 -7.33 -9.94
C SER A 9 -12.20 -6.64 -8.66
N GLN A 10 -12.01 -5.31 -8.61
CA GLN A 10 -11.70 -4.64 -7.35
C GLN A 10 -12.41 -3.29 -7.11
N ASN A 11 -12.84 -3.05 -5.86
CA ASN A 11 -13.50 -1.83 -5.41
C ASN A 11 -12.50 -0.88 -4.73
N ASN A 12 -12.29 0.27 -5.37
CA ASN A 12 -11.38 1.33 -4.97
C ASN A 12 -11.58 1.82 -3.52
N THR A 13 -12.77 1.64 -2.95
CA THR A 13 -13.12 2.05 -1.58
C THR A 13 -12.31 1.27 -0.54
N SER A 14 -12.27 -0.06 -0.63
CA SER A 14 -11.64 -0.93 0.38
C SER A 14 -10.13 -0.71 0.44
N VAL A 15 -9.48 -0.55 -0.72
CA VAL A 15 -8.04 -0.28 -0.81
C VAL A 15 -7.70 1.12 -0.25
N MET A 16 -8.52 2.13 -0.52
CA MET A 16 -8.34 3.46 0.09
C MET A 16 -8.51 3.42 1.62
N GLN A 17 -9.46 2.62 2.14
CA GLN A 17 -9.63 2.42 3.58
C GLN A 17 -8.41 1.74 4.22
N PHE A 18 -7.84 0.73 3.57
CA PHE A 18 -6.59 0.08 3.98
C PHE A 18 -5.42 1.08 4.05
N ILE A 19 -5.18 1.84 2.98
CA ILE A 19 -4.10 2.84 2.94
C ILE A 19 -4.27 3.86 4.10
N LYS A 20 -5.51 4.32 4.34
CA LYS A 20 -5.81 5.22 5.47
C LYS A 20 -5.56 4.57 6.83
N THR A 21 -5.93 3.29 7.03
CA THR A 21 -5.63 2.57 8.28
C THR A 21 -4.12 2.42 8.51
N TYR A 22 -3.33 2.17 7.45
CA TYR A 22 -1.86 2.18 7.56
C TYR A 22 -1.32 3.55 8.00
N ILE A 23 -1.82 4.63 7.38
CA ILE A 23 -1.49 6.01 7.76
C ILE A 23 -1.91 6.32 9.21
N ASP A 24 -3.03 5.78 9.68
CA ASP A 24 -3.51 5.95 11.05
C ASP A 24 -2.60 5.22 12.05
N ASP A 25 -2.21 3.96 11.80
CA ASP A 25 -1.28 3.19 12.64
C ASP A 25 0.11 3.87 12.70
N SER A 26 0.60 4.34 11.57
CA SER A 26 1.94 4.93 11.45
C SER A 26 2.11 6.22 12.25
N LYS A 27 1.03 6.94 12.58
CA LYS A 27 1.09 8.17 13.41
C LYS A 27 1.59 7.91 14.84
N ASN A 28 1.50 6.66 15.31
CA ASN A 28 1.99 6.27 16.63
C ASN A 28 3.51 6.02 16.65
N ASN A 29 4.17 6.02 15.49
CA ASN A 29 5.62 5.83 15.38
C ASN A 29 6.34 7.20 15.32
N PRO A 30 7.14 7.59 16.33
CA PRO A 30 7.81 8.89 16.37
C PRO A 30 8.87 9.07 15.27
N ALA A 31 9.31 8.00 14.60
CA ALA A 31 10.23 8.06 13.46
C ALA A 31 9.53 8.32 12.11
N ILE A 32 8.22 8.52 12.10
CA ILE A 32 7.40 8.72 10.91
C ILE A 32 6.65 10.05 11.00
N ASN A 33 6.82 10.93 10.00
CA ASN A 33 6.06 12.17 9.87
C ASN A 33 5.80 12.56 8.41
N ASP A 34 4.79 13.41 8.19
CA ASP A 34 4.31 13.84 6.86
C ASP A 34 5.25 14.80 6.11
N ARG A 35 6.29 15.31 6.78
CA ARG A 35 7.29 16.21 6.18
C ARG A 35 8.51 15.47 5.65
N GLU A 36 8.94 14.44 6.36
CA GLU A 36 10.17 13.70 6.10
C GLU A 36 9.96 12.33 5.44
N ASN A 37 8.77 11.74 5.59
CA ASN A 37 8.43 10.46 4.96
C ASN A 37 7.48 10.68 3.77
N ILE A 38 7.68 9.89 2.71
CA ILE A 38 6.70 9.71 1.65
C ILE A 38 6.00 8.37 1.80
N LEU A 39 4.73 8.33 1.40
CA LEU A 39 3.95 7.12 1.33
C LEU A 39 4.19 6.46 -0.03
N ILE A 40 4.60 5.20 -0.03
CA ILE A 40 4.67 4.38 -1.24
C ILE A 40 3.50 3.41 -1.20
N VAL A 41 2.71 3.41 -2.28
CA VAL A 41 1.69 2.40 -2.53
C VAL A 41 2.08 1.64 -3.77
N GLY A 42 2.48 0.38 -3.58
CA GLY A 42 2.78 -0.55 -4.64
C GLY A 42 1.68 -1.62 -4.71
N SER A 43 1.54 -2.27 -5.85
CA SER A 43 0.45 -3.24 -6.00
C SER A 43 0.71 -4.29 -7.06
N LYS A 44 0.68 -5.55 -6.67
CA LYS A 44 0.98 -6.66 -7.55
C LYS A 44 -0.28 -7.48 -7.77
N LYS A 45 -0.72 -7.60 -9.02
CA LYS A 45 -1.69 -8.61 -9.40
C LYS A 45 -0.99 -9.96 -9.45
N GLU A 46 -1.29 -10.82 -8.50
CA GLU A 46 -0.97 -12.24 -8.57
C GLU A 46 -2.25 -13.00 -8.88
N GLU A 47 -2.63 -12.90 -10.15
CA GLU A 47 -3.58 -13.81 -10.76
C GLU A 47 -4.98 -13.72 -10.17
N LYS A 48 -5.42 -14.70 -9.35
CA LYS A 48 -6.71 -14.67 -8.61
C LYS A 48 -6.71 -13.53 -7.60
N ASP A 49 -5.55 -13.27 -7.05
CA ASP A 49 -5.36 -12.36 -5.94
C ASP A 49 -4.81 -11.03 -6.41
N TYR A 50 -5.02 -10.05 -5.56
CA TYR A 50 -4.38 -8.75 -5.71
C TYR A 50 -3.76 -8.33 -4.40
N TRP A 51 -2.51 -7.90 -4.48
CA TRP A 51 -1.71 -7.51 -3.33
C TRP A 51 -1.55 -6.01 -3.34
N VAL A 52 -1.90 -5.36 -2.23
CA VAL A 52 -1.57 -3.95 -2.01
C VAL A 52 -0.49 -3.89 -0.94
N TYR A 53 0.61 -3.25 -1.29
CA TYR A 53 1.73 -2.96 -0.41
C TYR A 53 1.69 -1.49 -0.04
N VAL A 54 1.73 -1.20 1.25
CA VAL A 54 1.79 0.18 1.75
C VAL A 54 2.92 0.28 2.75
N TYR A 55 3.79 1.28 2.55
CA TYR A 55 4.81 1.63 3.53
C TYR A 55 5.20 3.11 3.45
N LEU A 56 5.73 3.62 4.57
CA LEU A 56 6.33 4.95 4.65
C LEU A 56 7.85 4.84 4.64
N ILE A 57 8.51 5.69 3.84
CA ILE A 57 9.98 5.73 3.74
C ILE A 57 10.47 7.18 3.72
N ASN A 58 11.61 7.45 4.35
CA ASN A 58 12.28 8.73 4.20
C ASN A 58 13.09 8.73 2.88
N PRO A 59 12.90 9.71 1.96
CA PRO A 59 13.60 9.81 0.69
C PRO A 59 15.13 9.63 0.74
N LYS A 60 15.78 9.94 1.87
CA LYS A 60 17.24 9.72 2.06
C LYS A 60 17.68 8.25 1.99
N TYR A 61 16.73 7.30 2.03
CA TYR A 61 16.95 5.86 1.91
C TYR A 61 16.39 5.27 0.60
N MET A 62 15.79 6.09 -0.26
CA MET A 62 15.11 5.66 -1.47
C MET A 62 16.03 5.79 -2.69
N SER A 63 16.07 4.74 -3.52
CA SER A 63 16.85 4.71 -4.77
C SER A 63 16.18 3.81 -5.80
N GLY A 64 16.30 4.14 -7.09
CA GLY A 64 15.86 3.31 -8.21
C GLY A 64 14.33 3.14 -8.38
N PHE A 65 13.50 3.82 -7.60
CA PHE A 65 12.05 3.73 -7.71
C PHE A 65 11.52 4.44 -8.97
N LYS A 66 10.65 3.74 -9.70
CA LYS A 66 9.99 4.26 -10.91
C LYS A 66 8.62 4.83 -10.55
N TYR A 67 8.46 6.13 -10.75
CA TYR A 67 7.17 6.81 -10.61
C TYR A 67 7.15 8.10 -11.45
N THR A 68 6.00 8.38 -12.08
CA THR A 68 5.79 9.63 -12.85
C THR A 68 4.89 10.65 -12.15
N ASN A 69 4.18 10.23 -11.09
CA ASN A 69 3.16 11.03 -10.42
C ASN A 69 3.39 11.08 -8.91
N VAL A 70 3.21 12.28 -8.35
CA VAL A 70 3.15 12.51 -6.90
C VAL A 70 1.75 13.01 -6.56
N TYR A 71 1.14 12.44 -5.52
CA TYR A 71 -0.19 12.78 -5.03
C TYR A 71 -0.12 13.28 -3.59
N LEU A 72 -1.19 13.91 -3.11
CA LEU A 72 -1.39 14.23 -1.70
C LEU A 72 -2.49 13.32 -1.13
N LEU A 73 -2.16 12.54 -0.09
CA LEU A 73 -3.10 11.71 0.66
C LEU A 73 -2.88 11.92 2.16
N ASP A 74 -3.90 12.40 2.86
CA ASP A 74 -3.91 12.64 4.31
C ASP A 74 -2.61 13.31 4.83
N LYS A 75 -2.20 14.37 4.12
CA LYS A 75 -0.97 15.20 4.24
C LYS A 75 0.33 14.60 3.71
N TYR A 76 0.42 13.28 3.56
CA TYR A 76 1.60 12.63 2.98
C TYR A 76 1.72 12.88 1.48
N LYS A 77 2.93 13.19 1.02
CA LYS A 77 3.29 13.03 -0.39
C LYS A 77 3.30 11.54 -0.69
N THR A 78 2.56 11.14 -1.71
CA THR A 78 2.32 9.73 -2.04
C THR A 78 2.75 9.44 -3.47
N ILE A 79 3.47 8.35 -3.68
CA ILE A 79 3.80 7.83 -5.01
C ILE A 79 3.18 6.46 -5.22
N VAL A 80 2.82 6.17 -6.46
CA VAL A 80 2.47 4.83 -6.92
C VAL A 80 3.72 4.21 -7.49
N ASP A 81 4.10 3.01 -7.01
CA ASP A 81 5.23 2.26 -7.59
C ASP A 81 4.83 1.67 -8.94
N GLU A 82 5.43 2.18 -10.01
CA GLU A 82 5.13 1.79 -11.39
C GLU A 82 5.84 0.50 -11.83
N SER A 83 6.68 -0.08 -10.98
CA SER A 83 7.25 -1.42 -11.23
C SER A 83 6.24 -2.56 -10.97
N LEU A 84 5.13 -2.25 -10.30
CA LEU A 84 4.04 -3.16 -9.97
C LEU A 84 2.75 -2.70 -10.70
N ASP A 85 1.74 -3.57 -10.86
CA ASP A 85 0.54 -3.37 -11.72
C ASP A 85 -0.19 -2.05 -11.45
N LYS A 86 0.24 -1.03 -12.19
CA LYS A 86 -0.13 0.38 -12.05
C LYS A 86 -1.60 0.65 -12.35
N SER A 87 -2.20 -0.14 -13.24
CA SER A 87 -3.49 0.15 -13.88
C SER A 87 -4.65 0.25 -12.88
N PHE A 88 -4.63 -0.60 -11.85
CA PHE A 88 -5.63 -0.59 -10.79
C PHE A 88 -5.45 0.59 -9.83
N LEU A 89 -4.22 0.84 -9.35
CA LEU A 89 -3.95 1.98 -8.46
C LEU A 89 -4.21 3.31 -9.16
N GLU A 90 -3.90 3.46 -10.45
CA GLU A 90 -4.28 4.66 -11.21
C GLU A 90 -5.79 4.96 -11.11
N SER A 91 -6.64 3.94 -11.10
CA SER A 91 -8.09 4.12 -10.95
C SER A 91 -8.50 4.67 -9.58
N ILE A 92 -7.72 4.41 -8.53
CA ILE A 92 -7.88 4.92 -7.16
C ILE A 92 -7.28 6.33 -7.07
N PHE A 93 -6.02 6.48 -7.48
CA PHE A 93 -5.21 7.67 -7.31
C PHE A 93 -5.58 8.83 -8.25
N LYS A 94 -6.24 8.57 -9.40
CA LYS A 94 -6.70 9.63 -10.33
C LYS A 94 -7.62 10.68 -9.72
N LYS A 95 -8.29 10.38 -8.60
CA LYS A 95 -9.17 11.32 -7.88
C LYS A 95 -8.43 12.16 -6.83
N LEU A 96 -7.19 11.82 -6.49
CA LEU A 96 -6.40 12.56 -5.51
C LEU A 96 -5.77 13.81 -6.13
N LYS A 97 -5.46 14.79 -5.28
CA LYS A 97 -4.74 16.00 -5.69
C LYS A 97 -3.33 15.60 -6.15
N LYS A 98 -3.07 15.68 -7.45
CA LYS A 98 -1.72 15.58 -8.03
C LYS A 98 -0.90 16.81 -7.61
N LEU A 99 0.37 16.58 -7.29
CA LEU A 99 1.37 17.60 -6.97
C LEU A 99 2.35 17.77 -8.14
N PRO A 100 3.13 18.87 -8.19
CA PRO A 100 4.30 18.96 -9.06
C PRO A 100 5.22 17.76 -8.84
N PHE A 101 5.91 17.32 -9.90
CA PHE A 101 6.90 16.25 -9.79
C PHE A 101 8.02 16.67 -8.83
N GLN A 102 8.44 15.75 -7.98
CA GLN A 102 9.60 15.88 -7.11
C GLN A 102 10.36 14.56 -7.16
N ASP A 103 11.69 14.63 -7.31
CA ASP A 103 12.54 13.45 -7.13
C ASP A 103 12.72 13.15 -5.63
N PHE A 104 12.51 11.89 -5.29
CA PHE A 104 12.62 11.32 -3.95
C PHE A 104 13.69 10.21 -3.89
N ASN A 105 14.34 9.87 -5.01
CA ASN A 105 15.45 8.91 -5.03
C ASN A 105 16.74 9.53 -4.47
N LEU A 106 16.70 10.02 -3.22
CA LEU A 106 17.75 10.84 -2.61
C LEU A 106 18.82 10.04 -1.86
N ALA A 107 18.80 8.71 -1.92
CA ALA A 107 19.82 7.87 -1.29
C ALA A 107 21.19 8.04 -1.97
N LYS A 108 22.20 8.40 -1.17
CA LYS A 108 23.59 8.52 -1.62
C LYS A 108 24.29 7.17 -1.82
N TYR A 109 23.79 6.12 -1.18
CA TYR A 109 24.33 4.76 -1.22
C TYR A 109 23.18 3.75 -1.24
N PRO A 110 23.36 2.54 -1.81
CA PRO A 110 22.39 1.46 -1.69
C PRO A 110 22.14 1.15 -0.21
N TYR A 111 20.91 1.38 0.25
CA TYR A 111 20.55 1.21 1.64
C TYR A 111 19.48 0.12 1.76
N ASN A 112 19.84 -1.01 2.39
CA ASN A 112 18.91 -2.10 2.64
C ASN A 112 18.07 -1.76 3.88
N TYR A 113 17.01 -0.97 3.69
CA TYR A 113 16.00 -0.74 4.72
C TYR A 113 14.98 -1.88 4.72
N ASN A 114 14.59 -2.36 5.89
CA ASN A 114 13.39 -3.17 6.06
C ASN A 114 12.24 -2.23 6.46
N PRO A 115 11.42 -1.72 5.51
CA PRO A 115 10.30 -0.88 5.86
C PRO A 115 9.26 -1.65 6.67
N ASN A 116 8.66 -1.00 7.67
CA ASN A 116 7.50 -1.54 8.36
C ASN A 116 6.30 -1.51 7.41
N MET A 117 6.21 -2.53 6.57
CA MET A 117 5.29 -2.65 5.45
C MET A 117 4.08 -3.48 5.85
N TRP A 118 2.89 -3.05 5.42
CA TRP A 118 1.72 -3.94 5.41
C TRP A 118 1.50 -4.49 4.00
N ARG A 119 1.20 -5.79 3.94
CA ARG A 119 0.70 -6.48 2.76
C ARG A 119 -0.70 -6.98 3.07
N ILE A 120 -1.67 -6.64 2.23
CA ILE A 120 -2.99 -7.27 2.26
C ILE A 120 -3.23 -7.97 0.93
N VAL A 121 -3.72 -9.20 1.03
CA VAL A 121 -4.13 -10.05 -0.09
C VAL A 121 -5.65 -10.10 -0.12
N PHE A 122 -6.20 -9.82 -1.30
CA PHE A 122 -7.63 -9.90 -1.57
C PHE A 122 -7.91 -10.99 -2.59
N ASN A 123 -9.00 -11.73 -2.41
CA ASN A 123 -9.53 -12.63 -3.43
C ASN A 123 -10.24 -11.85 -4.58
N ASN A 124 -10.75 -12.59 -5.56
CA ASN A 124 -11.51 -12.08 -6.70
C ASN A 124 -12.88 -11.45 -6.33
N GLU A 125 -13.41 -11.71 -5.13
CA GLU A 125 -14.68 -11.19 -4.61
C GLU A 125 -14.55 -9.90 -3.77
N ASN A 126 -13.34 -9.32 -3.67
CA ASN A 126 -12.99 -8.17 -2.82
C ASN A 126 -12.96 -8.45 -1.31
N GLU A 127 -12.78 -9.70 -0.94
CA GLU A 127 -12.63 -10.09 0.45
C GLU A 127 -11.15 -10.26 0.78
N VAL A 128 -10.75 -9.78 1.96
CA VAL A 128 -9.40 -9.99 2.49
C VAL A 128 -9.25 -11.48 2.84
N ILE A 129 -8.18 -12.10 2.34
CA ILE A 129 -7.81 -13.48 2.65
C ILE A 129 -6.54 -13.59 3.50
N LEU A 130 -5.68 -12.55 3.51
CA LEU A 130 -4.49 -12.51 4.35
C LEU A 130 -4.07 -11.07 4.65
N ILE A 131 -3.61 -10.83 5.88
CA ILE A 131 -2.92 -9.62 6.31
C ILE A 131 -1.50 -10.00 6.73
N SER A 132 -0.52 -9.11 6.55
CA SER A 132 0.85 -9.33 7.00
C SER A 132 1.47 -7.99 7.44
N PRO A 133 2.24 -7.94 8.55
CA PRO A 133 2.68 -9.07 9.40
C PRO A 133 1.56 -9.66 10.30
N GLN A 134 1.61 -10.97 10.56
CA GLN A 134 0.57 -11.67 11.34
C GLN A 134 0.46 -11.17 12.79
N GLU A 135 1.57 -10.72 13.38
CA GLU A 135 1.60 -10.06 14.69
C GLU A 135 0.62 -8.89 14.83
N LYS A 136 0.24 -8.25 13.71
CA LYS A 136 -0.72 -7.14 13.66
C LYS A 136 -2.08 -7.53 13.05
N ALA A 137 -2.22 -8.74 12.50
CA ALA A 137 -3.34 -9.10 11.63
C ALA A 137 -4.71 -8.94 12.31
N GLU A 138 -4.88 -9.44 13.54
CA GLU A 138 -6.13 -9.29 14.30
C GLU A 138 -6.51 -7.81 14.54
N THR A 139 -5.54 -6.97 14.92
CA THR A 139 -5.78 -5.54 15.13
C THR A 139 -6.17 -4.83 13.83
N ILE A 140 -5.50 -5.17 12.73
CA ILE A 140 -5.80 -4.60 11.40
C ILE A 140 -7.18 -5.07 10.92
N LYS A 141 -7.50 -6.36 11.04
CA LYS A 141 -8.82 -6.97 10.73
C LYS A 141 -9.94 -6.21 11.43
N ASN A 142 -9.85 -6.08 12.75
CA ASN A 142 -10.81 -5.34 13.57
C ASN A 142 -11.04 -3.89 13.12
N ILE A 143 -10.03 -3.20 12.58
CA ILE A 143 -10.18 -1.83 12.07
C ILE A 143 -10.79 -1.81 10.65
N LEU A 144 -10.42 -2.77 9.80
CA LEU A 144 -10.93 -2.88 8.43
C LEU A 144 -12.40 -3.31 8.40
N GLU A 145 -12.81 -4.27 9.24
CA GLU A 145 -14.20 -4.66 9.43
C GLU A 145 -15.07 -3.47 9.88
N LYS A 146 -14.60 -2.68 10.86
CA LYS A 146 -15.25 -1.43 11.30
C LYS A 146 -15.36 -0.37 10.20
N LYS A 147 -14.51 -0.43 9.17
CA LYS A 147 -14.56 0.43 7.98
C LYS A 147 -15.41 -0.18 6.85
N GLY A 148 -15.95 -1.39 7.01
CA GLY A 148 -16.82 -2.07 6.03
C GLY A 148 -16.07 -2.88 4.97
N VAL A 149 -14.80 -3.19 5.21
CA VAL A 149 -14.03 -4.13 4.36
C VAL A 149 -14.48 -5.56 4.69
N LYS A 150 -14.70 -6.38 3.66
CA LYS A 150 -15.08 -7.79 3.80
C LYS A 150 -13.86 -8.67 4.03
N PHE A 151 -14.05 -9.73 4.80
CA PHE A 151 -13.09 -10.81 5.02
C PHE A 151 -13.69 -12.12 4.51
N SER A 152 -12.86 -12.94 3.88
CA SER A 152 -13.34 -14.20 3.32
C SER A 152 -13.49 -15.27 4.39
N LYS A 153 -14.20 -16.35 4.06
CA LYS A 153 -14.26 -17.55 4.92
C LYS A 153 -12.90 -18.26 5.00
N ASP A 154 -12.10 -18.11 3.95
CA ASP A 154 -10.75 -18.68 3.82
C ASP A 154 -9.67 -17.71 4.31
N TYR A 155 -9.99 -16.80 5.24
CA TYR A 155 -9.04 -15.84 5.80
C TYR A 155 -8.02 -16.52 6.72
N GLU A 156 -6.73 -16.36 6.41
CA GLU A 156 -5.60 -16.87 7.20
C GLU A 156 -5.25 -15.91 8.36
N GLU A 157 -5.51 -16.37 9.60
CA GLU A 157 -5.13 -15.70 10.87
C GLU A 157 -3.63 -15.88 11.22
#